data_AF-H0UJY9-F1
#
_entry.id   AF-H0UJY9-F1
#
_cell.length_a   1.000
_cell.length_b   1.000
_cell.length_c   1.000
_cell.angle_alpha   90.00
_cell.angle_beta   90.00
_cell.angle_gamma   90.00
#
_symmetry.space_group_name_H-M   'P 1'
#
loop_
_entity.id
_entity.type
_entity.pdbx_description
1 polymer ?
#
loop_
_entity_poly.entity_id
_entity_poly.type
_entity_poly.pdbx_seq_one_letter_code
_entity_poly.pdbx_strand_id
1 'polypeptide(L)' 'MQLTGQMQARLRAVAEKSGHTEQWHVEQALNQYLEDLEDAAIGDEAYQEYLRSGKKSYSMEEVRKACGLDN' A
#
# COMPACT_ATOMS: atom_id res chain seq x y z
N MET A 1 -16.07 -12.90 -13.32
CA MET A 1 -15.27 -13.48 -12.21
C MET A 1 -16.16 -14.43 -11.43
N GLN A 2 -15.71 -15.65 -11.11
CA GLN A 2 -16.45 -16.53 -10.21
C GLN A 2 -15.90 -16.39 -8.78
N LEU A 3 -16.78 -16.03 -7.85
CA LEU A 3 -16.46 -15.97 -6.42
C LEU A 3 -16.94 -17.24 -5.73
N THR A 4 -16.25 -17.62 -4.66
CA THR A 4 -16.74 -18.68 -3.77
C THR A 4 -18.01 -18.21 -3.07
N GLY A 5 -18.90 -19.15 -2.72
CA GLY A 5 -20.15 -18.79 -2.02
C GLY A 5 -19.93 -18.02 -0.72
N GLN A 6 -18.85 -18.33 0.00
CA GLN A 6 -18.46 -17.60 1.22
C GLN A 6 -18.01 -16.17 0.91
N MET A 7 -17.23 -15.95 -0.16
CA MET A 7 -16.83 -14.60 -0.57
C MET A 7 -18.03 -13.78 -1.02
N GLN A 8 -18.95 -14.37 -1.80
CA GLN A 8 -20.17 -13.69 -2.22
C GLN A 8 -21.01 -13.25 -1.00
N ALA A 9 -21.20 -14.14 -0.02
CA ALA A 9 -21.95 -13.82 1.19
C ALA A 9 -21.30 -12.67 2.00
N ARG A 10 -19.97 -12.65 2.11
CA ARG A 10 -19.23 -11.57 2.77
C ARG A 10 -19.36 -10.25 2.00
N LEU A 11 -19.20 -10.30 0.68
CA LEU A 11 -19.29 -9.12 -0.19
C LEU A 11 -20.68 -8.48 -0.10
N ARG A 12 -21.73 -9.30 -0.16
CA ARG A 12 -23.12 -8.85 0.01
C ARG A 12 -23.36 -8.20 1.37
N ALA A 13 -22.88 -8.81 2.46
CA ALA A 13 -23.04 -8.25 3.80
C ALA A 13 -22.33 -6.89 3.97
N VAL A 14 -21.17 -6.70 3.31
CA VAL A 14 -20.43 -5.42 3.32
C VAL A 14 -21.14 -4.37 2.46
N ALA A 15 -21.63 -4.75 1.28
CA ALA A 15 -22.41 -3.89 0.40
C ALA A 15 -23.67 -3.36 1.12
N GLU A 16 -24.46 -4.26 1.73
CA GLU A 16 -25.69 -3.89 2.47
C GLU A 16 -25.42 -2.92 3.62
N LYS A 17 -24.32 -3.09 4.36
CA LYS A 17 -23.96 -2.22 5.50
C LYS A 17 -23.41 -0.86 5.08
N SER A 18 -22.73 -0.80 3.94
CA SER A 18 -22.03 0.41 3.47
C SER A 18 -22.89 1.29 2.56
N GLY A 19 -24.00 0.77 2.03
CA GLY A 19 -24.83 1.48 1.05
C GLY A 19 -24.23 1.51 -0.35
N HIS A 20 -23.17 0.73 -0.60
CA HIS A 20 -22.55 0.57 -1.91
C HIS A 20 -22.89 -0.77 -2.54
N THR A 21 -22.68 -0.89 -3.86
CA THR A 21 -22.92 -2.14 -4.58
C THR A 21 -21.77 -3.13 -4.36
N GLU A 22 -22.06 -4.43 -4.53
CA GLU A 22 -21.03 -5.47 -4.53
C GLU A 22 -19.94 -5.18 -5.58
N GLN A 23 -20.33 -4.69 -6.76
CA GLN A 23 -19.40 -4.30 -7.82
C GLN A 23 -18.45 -3.19 -7.37
N TRP A 24 -18.96 -2.14 -6.71
CA TRP A 24 -18.14 -1.05 -6.21
C TRP A 24 -17.05 -1.56 -5.26
N HIS A 25 -17.40 -2.47 -4.34
CA HIS A 25 -16.42 -3.07 -3.42
C HIS A 25 -15.38 -3.92 -4.12
N VAL A 26 -15.76 -4.65 -5.17
CA VAL A 26 -14.80 -5.42 -5.99
C VAL A 26 -13.85 -4.47 -6.71
N GLU A 27 -14.35 -3.39 -7.31
CA GLU A 27 -13.52 -2.39 -7.98
C GLU A 27 -12.54 -1.73 -7.00
N GLN A 28 -13.00 -1.32 -5.82
CA GLN A 28 -12.11 -0.75 -4.79
C GLN A 28 -11.07 -1.74 -4.30
N ALA A 29 -11.47 -3.00 -4.03
CA ALA A 29 -10.54 -4.02 -3.56
C ALA A 29 -9.47 -4.35 -4.63
N LEU A 30 -9.86 -4.39 -5.91
CA LEU A 30 -8.90 -4.59 -7.00
C LEU A 30 -7.96 -3.40 -7.15
N ASN A 31 -8.47 -2.17 -7.10
CA ASN A 31 -7.63 -0.98 -7.19
C ASN A 31 -6.62 -0.92 -6.04
N GLN A 32 -7.06 -1.14 -4.79
CA GLN A 32 -6.16 -1.15 -3.64
C GLN A 32 -5.10 -2.25 -3.77
N TYR A 33 -5.50 -3.45 -4.20
CA TYR A 33 -4.54 -4.55 -4.36
C TYR A 33 -3.49 -4.25 -5.44
N LEU A 34 -3.88 -3.60 -6.53
CA LEU A 34 -2.95 -3.18 -7.57
C LEU A 34 -2.01 -2.07 -7.07
N GLU A 35 -2.54 -1.07 -6.36
CA GLU A 35 -1.76 0.01 -5.73
C GLU A 35 -0.71 -0.56 -4.76
N ASP A 36 -1.10 -1.51 -3.90
CA ASP A 36 -0.18 -2.16 -2.96
C ASP A 36 0.97 -2.89 -3.68
N LEU A 37 0.68 -3.52 -4.83
CA LEU A 37 1.70 -4.19 -5.64
C LEU A 37 2.65 -3.21 -6.32
N GLU A 38 2.11 -2.11 -6.84
CA GLU A 38 2.88 -1.05 -7.50
C GLU A 38 3.79 -0.33 -6.51
N ASP A 39 3.28 0.03 -5.33
CA ASP A 39 4.05 0.65 -4.25
C ASP A 39 5.19 -0.26 -3.77
N ALA A 40 4.91 -1.55 -3.60
CA ALA A 40 5.93 -2.52 -3.22
C ALA A 40 7.04 -2.62 -4.29
N ALA A 41 6.67 -2.62 -5.57
CA ALA A 41 7.63 -2.68 -6.67
C ALA A 41 8.49 -1.41 -6.76
N ILE A 42 7.88 -0.23 -6.63
CA ILE A 42 8.60 1.06 -6.61
C ILE A 42 9.55 1.12 -5.41
N GLY A 43 9.10 0.67 -4.24
CA GLY A 43 9.90 0.61 -3.03
C GLY A 43 11.13 -0.29 -3.17
N ASP A 44 10.96 -1.49 -3.75
CA ASP A 44 12.08 -2.40 -4.00
C ASP A 44 13.05 -1.81 -5.02
N GLU A 45 12.57 -1.25 -6.13
CA GLU A 45 13.42 -0.59 -7.12
C GLU A 45 14.25 0.54 -6.51
N ALA A 46 13.62 1.43 -5.74
CA ALA A 46 14.28 2.52 -5.05
C ALA A 46 15.34 2.01 -4.06
N TYR A 47 15.07 0.91 -3.36
CA TYR A 47 16.02 0.28 -2.45
C TYR A 47 17.22 -0.32 -3.20
N GLN A 48 16.98 -1.03 -4.31
CA GLN A 48 18.05 -1.57 -5.15
C GLN A 48 18.93 -0.46 -5.74
N GLU A 49 18.33 0.65 -6.18
CA GLU A 49 19.06 1.83 -6.66
C GLU A 49 19.91 2.44 -5.54
N TYR A 50 19.36 2.58 -4.33
CA TYR A 50 20.11 3.03 -3.17
C TYR A 50 21.34 2.15 -2.90
N LEU A 51 21.17 0.83 -2.88
CA LEU A 51 22.28 -0.12 -2.71
C LEU A 51 23.34 0.02 -3.81
N ARG A 52 22.92 0.14 -5.08
CA ARG A 52 23.82 0.33 -6.22
C ARG A 52 24.56 1.67 -6.18
N SER A 53 23.95 2.71 -5.63
CA SER A 53 24.55 4.05 -5.54
C SER A 53 25.72 4.14 -4.55
N GLY A 54 25.83 3.21 -3.60
CA GLY A 54 26.85 3.23 -2.54
C GLY A 54 26.73 4.40 -1.56
N LYS A 55 25.62 5.15 -1.58
CA LYS A 55 25.39 6.29 -0.68
C LYS A 55 25.26 5.83 0.78
N LYS A 56 25.77 6.63 1.72
CA LYS A 56 25.62 6.37 3.16
C LYS A 56 24.18 6.68 3.62
N SER A 57 23.59 5.79 4.40
CA SER A 57 22.37 6.07 5.17
C SER A 57 22.72 6.86 6.44
N TYR A 58 21.80 7.70 6.88
CA TYR A 58 21.93 8.47 8.11
C TYR A 58 20.88 8.02 9.11
N SER A 59 21.26 7.96 10.39
CA SER A 59 20.33 7.76 11.49
C SER A 59 19.38 8.95 11.63
N MET A 60 18.23 8.73 12.27
CA MET A 60 17.28 9.80 12.56
C MET A 60 17.92 10.94 13.37
N GLU A 61 18.84 10.64 14.30
CA GLU A 61 19.58 11.65 15.07
C GLU A 61 20.49 12.49 14.16
N GLU A 62 21.29 11.86 13.28
CA GLU A 62 22.13 12.57 12.31
C GLU A 62 21.29 13.48 11.40
N VAL A 63 20.12 13.02 10.96
CA VAL A 63 19.19 13.79 10.11
C VAL A 63 18.59 14.97 10.87
N ARG A 64 18.07 14.77 12.10
CA ARG A 64 17.48 15.86 12.89
C ARG A 64 18.52 16.94 13.20
N LYS A 65 19.76 16.55 13.50
CA LYS A 65 20.89 17.48 13.68
C LYS A 65 21.16 18.29 12.42
N ALA A 66 21.25 17.63 11.28
CA ALA A 66 21.50 18.28 10.00
C ALA A 66 20.38 19.26 9.62
N CYS A 67 19.14 18.99 10.03
CA CYS A 67 17.98 19.84 9.77
C CYS A 67 17.69 20.88 10.88
N GLY A 68 18.48 20.93 11.96
CA GLY A 68 18.25 21.85 13.08
C GLY A 68 17.01 21.54 13.93
N LEU A 69 16.59 20.28 13.95
CA LEU A 69 15.39 19.79 14.67
C LEU A 69 15.71 19.25 16.08
N ASP A 70 16.93 19.44 16.58
CA ASP A 70 17.41 18.90 17.87
C ASP A 70 17.18 19.82 19.08
N ASN A 71 16.49 20.94 18.89
CA ASN A 71 16.14 21.87 19.96
C ASN A 71 14.89 21.43 20.73
#